data_AF-A0A5C7WVM5-F1
#
_entry.id   AF-A0A5C7WVM5-F1
#
_cell.length_a   1.000
_cell.length_b   1.000
_cell.length_c   1.000
_cell.angle_alpha   90.00
_cell.angle_beta   90.00
_cell.angle_gamma   90.00
#
_symmetry.space_group_name_H-M   'P 1'
#
loop_
_entity.id
_entity.type
_entity.pdbx_description
1 polymer ?
#
loop_
_entity_poly.entity_id
_entity_poly.type
_entity_poly.pdbx_seq_one_letter_code
_entity_poly.pdbx_strand_id
1 'polypeptide(L)'
;MPSSVGLYNPAYEHDACGVAMVVDMHGRRSRDIVDKAITALLNLEHRGAAGAEPNSGGGAGIMIQVPDKFLRAVCEFDLPEEGAYATGIAFLPQSSRDAALAVEGVEKIVEAEGLAVLGWREVPIDDSSLGALARDAMPTFRQLFVGGASGMELERKAFVIR
;
A
#
# COMPACT_ATOMS: atom_id res chain seq x y z
N MET A 1 -8.95 2.17 33.58
CA MET A 1 -9.52 3.25 32.74
C MET A 1 -9.80 4.45 33.62
N PRO A 2 -9.69 5.69 33.12
CA PRO A 2 -9.95 6.88 33.92
C PRO A 2 -11.40 6.87 34.43
N SER A 3 -11.65 7.48 35.59
CA SER A 3 -13.00 7.68 36.10
C SER A 3 -13.72 8.79 35.32
N SER A 4 -15.06 8.80 35.34
CA SER A 4 -15.84 9.89 34.74
C SER A 4 -15.49 11.23 35.38
N VAL A 5 -15.17 12.25 34.57
CA VAL A 5 -14.84 13.62 35.03
C VAL A 5 -15.52 14.62 34.11
N GLY A 6 -16.35 15.51 34.67
CA GLY A 6 -17.12 16.48 33.87
C GLY A 6 -18.10 15.78 32.92
N LEU A 7 -18.11 16.18 31.64
CA LEU A 7 -18.94 15.55 30.60
C LEU A 7 -18.34 14.26 30.03
N TYR A 8 -17.13 13.87 30.44
CA TYR A 8 -16.50 12.63 30.00
C TYR A 8 -17.07 11.44 30.78
N ASN A 9 -17.65 10.49 30.03
CA ASN A 9 -18.11 9.21 30.53
C ASN A 9 -17.35 8.08 29.81
N PRO A 10 -16.55 7.27 30.53
CA PRO A 10 -15.79 6.16 29.95
C PRO A 10 -16.64 5.13 29.20
N ALA A 11 -17.95 5.06 29.47
CA ALA A 11 -18.87 4.19 28.73
C ALA A 11 -19.03 4.57 27.25
N TYR A 12 -18.65 5.79 26.86
CA TYR A 12 -18.65 6.28 25.46
C TYR A 12 -17.26 6.37 24.85
N GLU A 13 -16.23 5.85 25.53
CA GLU A 13 -14.88 5.78 24.98
C GLU A 13 -14.77 4.62 23.99
N HIS A 14 -14.54 4.94 22.73
CA HIS A 14 -14.38 3.96 21.66
C HIS A 14 -13.13 4.29 20.85
N ASP A 15 -12.23 3.32 20.73
CA ASP A 15 -11.06 3.40 19.86
C ASP A 15 -11.51 3.34 18.39
N ALA A 16 -11.10 4.34 17.60
CA ALA A 16 -11.72 4.68 16.31
C ALA A 16 -11.03 4.06 15.07
N CYS A 17 -10.38 2.90 15.19
CA CYS A 17 -9.77 2.21 14.06
C CYS A 17 -10.02 0.69 14.09
N GLY A 18 -10.52 0.14 12.98
CA GLY A 18 -10.67 -1.30 12.75
C GLY A 18 -9.41 -1.93 12.17
N VAL A 19 -8.98 -3.07 12.71
CA VAL A 19 -7.89 -3.89 12.15
C VAL A 19 -8.37 -5.34 12.08
N ALA A 20 -8.07 -6.02 10.97
CA ALA A 20 -8.32 -7.44 10.79
C ALA A 20 -7.10 -8.12 10.15
N MET A 21 -6.93 -9.41 10.42
CA MET A 21 -5.88 -10.24 9.83
C MET A 21 -6.50 -11.57 9.38
N VAL A 22 -6.15 -12.01 8.18
CA VAL A 22 -6.55 -13.31 7.63
C VAL A 22 -5.28 -14.07 7.26
N VAL A 23 -5.19 -15.32 7.69
CA VAL A 23 -4.02 -16.18 7.44
C VAL A 23 -4.47 -17.60 7.12
N ASP A 24 -3.78 -18.26 6.18
CA ASP A 24 -3.87 -19.71 6.00
C ASP A 24 -2.80 -20.37 6.87
N MET A 25 -3.22 -21.19 7.84
CA MET A 25 -2.33 -21.81 8.82
C MET A 25 -1.33 -22.81 8.21
N HIS A 26 -1.55 -23.24 6.96
CA HIS A 26 -0.65 -24.13 6.24
C HIS A 26 0.24 -23.37 5.23
N GLY A 27 0.18 -22.03 5.23
CA GLY A 27 1.00 -21.19 4.35
C GLY A 27 0.60 -21.24 2.88
N ARG A 28 -0.60 -21.70 2.54
CA ARG A 28 -1.05 -21.82 1.15
C ARG A 28 -1.47 -20.45 0.60
N ARG A 29 -0.93 -20.08 -0.57
CA ARG A 29 -1.32 -18.85 -1.27
C ARG A 29 -2.63 -19.06 -2.03
N SER A 30 -3.61 -18.19 -1.80
CA SER A 30 -4.91 -18.24 -2.49
C SER A 30 -5.53 -16.85 -2.61
N ARG A 31 -6.27 -16.62 -3.70
CA ARG A 31 -7.09 -15.43 -3.90
C ARG A 31 -8.18 -15.29 -2.82
N ASP A 32 -8.67 -16.41 -2.30
CA ASP A 32 -9.68 -16.45 -1.23
C ASP A 32 -9.25 -15.67 0.03
N ILE A 33 -7.95 -15.62 0.37
CA ILE A 33 -7.44 -14.82 1.50
C ILE A 33 -7.65 -13.32 1.24
N VAL A 34 -7.46 -12.87 0.00
CA VAL A 34 -7.66 -11.48 -0.39
C VAL A 34 -9.14 -11.11 -0.33
N ASP A 35 -10.02 -11.98 -0.84
CA ASP A 35 -11.47 -11.74 -0.82
C ASP A 35 -12.01 -11.70 0.62
N LYS A 36 -11.48 -12.55 1.52
CA LYS A 36 -11.76 -12.50 2.96
C LYS A 36 -11.26 -11.20 3.61
N ALA A 37 -10.07 -10.71 3.24
CA ALA A 37 -9.55 -9.45 3.76
C ALA A 37 -10.41 -8.25 3.31
N ILE A 38 -10.86 -8.24 2.04
CA ILE A 38 -11.80 -7.23 1.54
C ILE A 38 -13.14 -7.29 2.31
N THR A 39 -13.67 -8.49 2.53
CA THR A 39 -14.91 -8.68 3.32
C THR A 39 -14.75 -8.16 4.75
N ALA A 40 -13.58 -8.39 5.37
CA ALA A 40 -13.29 -7.88 6.70
C ALA A 40 -13.26 -6.34 6.72
N LEU A 41 -12.66 -5.67 5.72
CA LEU A 41 -12.69 -4.21 5.62
C LEU A 41 -14.11 -3.66 5.51
N LEU A 42 -14.96 -4.26 4.68
CA LEU A 42 -16.36 -3.87 4.55
C LEU A 42 -17.10 -3.97 5.89
N ASN A 43 -16.83 -5.04 6.66
CA ASN A 43 -17.44 -5.22 7.98
C ASN A 43 -16.87 -4.25 9.04
N LEU A 44 -15.75 -3.59 8.78
CA LEU A 44 -15.13 -2.61 9.68
C LEU A 44 -15.53 -1.15 9.37
N GLU A 45 -16.37 -0.92 8.35
CA GLU A 45 -16.80 0.43 7.95
C GLU A 45 -17.42 1.24 9.12
N HIS A 46 -18.20 0.58 9.97
CA HIS A 46 -18.80 1.19 11.17
C HIS A 46 -17.79 1.72 12.19
N ARG A 47 -16.50 1.36 12.05
CA ARG A 47 -15.38 1.85 12.86
C ARG A 47 -14.50 2.85 12.13
N GLY A 48 -14.81 3.17 10.87
CA GLY A 48 -14.08 4.13 10.07
C GLY A 48 -14.44 5.57 10.44
N ALA A 49 -13.46 6.46 10.40
CA ALA A 49 -13.74 7.89 10.43
C ALA A 49 -14.37 8.30 9.09
N ALA A 50 -15.54 8.92 9.14
CA ALA A 50 -16.14 9.58 7.98
C ALA A 50 -15.45 10.92 7.74
N GLY A 51 -15.16 11.22 6.46
CA GLY A 51 -14.65 12.52 6.04
C GLY A 51 -15.75 13.59 6.04
N ALA A 52 -15.39 14.80 5.61
CA ALA A 52 -16.35 15.91 5.46
C ALA A 52 -17.40 15.65 4.35
N GLU A 53 -17.11 14.72 3.44
CA GLU A 53 -17.99 14.29 2.35
C GLU A 53 -18.42 12.83 2.57
N PRO A 54 -19.64 12.42 2.20
CA PRO A 54 -20.13 11.05 2.39
C PRO A 54 -19.27 9.96 1.74
N ASN A 55 -18.52 10.32 0.70
CA ASN A 55 -17.65 9.43 -0.09
C ASN A 55 -16.16 9.66 0.18
N SER A 56 -15.82 10.33 1.28
CA SER A 56 -14.46 10.48 1.79
C SER A 56 -14.36 9.80 3.15
N GLY A 57 -13.29 9.04 3.39
CA GLY A 57 -13.02 8.38 4.67
C GLY A 57 -11.63 8.70 5.21
N GLY A 58 -11.37 8.36 6.47
CA GLY A 58 -10.05 8.56 7.10
C GLY A 58 -8.91 7.69 6.53
N GLY A 59 -9.25 6.66 5.74
CA GLY A 59 -8.30 5.77 5.07
C GLY A 59 -8.64 4.29 5.26
N ALA A 60 -8.31 3.48 4.26
CA ALA A 60 -8.43 2.03 4.29
C ALA A 60 -7.32 1.41 3.46
N GLY A 61 -6.93 0.17 3.75
CA GLY A 61 -5.88 -0.52 3.00
C GLY A 61 -5.77 -1.99 3.35
N ILE A 62 -5.16 -2.76 2.44
CA ILE A 62 -4.83 -4.17 2.64
C ILE A 62 -3.34 -4.34 2.37
N MET A 63 -2.63 -5.01 3.28
CA MET A 63 -1.27 -5.48 3.05
C MET A 63 -1.31 -6.97 2.71
N ILE A 64 -0.70 -7.35 1.59
CA ILE A 64 -0.59 -8.74 1.13
C ILE A 64 0.87 -9.09 0.85
N GLN A 65 1.16 -10.39 0.75
CA GLN A 65 2.43 -10.86 0.21
C GLN A 65 2.57 -10.44 -1.26
N VAL A 66 3.81 -10.29 -1.75
CA VAL A 66 4.10 -10.00 -3.16
C VAL A 66 3.45 -11.07 -4.06
N PRO A 67 2.46 -10.72 -4.90
CA PRO A 67 1.72 -11.69 -5.70
C PRO A 67 2.45 -11.97 -7.03
N ASP A 68 3.57 -12.71 -6.98
CA ASP A 68 4.49 -12.96 -8.10
C ASP A 68 3.77 -13.34 -9.42
N LYS A 69 2.89 -14.34 -9.38
CA LYS A 69 2.12 -14.79 -10.56
C LYS A 69 1.31 -13.67 -11.22
N PHE A 70 0.72 -12.79 -10.42
CA PHE A 70 -0.04 -11.65 -10.94
C PHE A 70 0.91 -10.61 -11.54
N LEU A 71 1.98 -10.25 -10.82
CA LEU A 71 2.94 -9.24 -11.26
C LEU A 71 3.62 -9.63 -12.58
N ARG A 72 4.03 -10.89 -12.75
CA ARG A 72 4.56 -11.41 -14.03
C ARG A 72 3.57 -11.31 -15.18
N ALA A 73 2.26 -11.37 -14.90
CA ALA A 73 1.23 -11.28 -15.93
C ALA A 73 0.90 -9.84 -16.35
N VAL A 74 1.27 -8.84 -15.53
CA VAL A 74 0.88 -7.43 -15.75
C VAL A 74 2.05 -6.46 -15.91
N CYS A 75 3.29 -6.90 -15.66
CA CYS A 75 4.48 -6.11 -15.94
C CYS A 75 4.93 -6.31 -17.39
N GLU A 76 5.42 -5.24 -18.01
CA GLU A 76 5.94 -5.25 -19.39
C GLU A 76 7.44 -5.56 -19.46
N PHE A 77 8.04 -5.92 -18.33
CA PHE A 77 9.46 -6.23 -18.17
C PHE A 77 9.63 -7.53 -17.38
N ASP A 78 10.77 -8.19 -17.59
CA ASP A 78 11.08 -9.47 -16.94
C ASP A 78 11.37 -9.29 -15.46
N LEU A 79 10.76 -10.15 -14.65
CA LEU A 79 11.02 -10.23 -13.20
C LEU A 79 11.98 -11.39 -12.91
N PRO A 80 13.03 -11.18 -12.08
CA PRO A 80 13.82 -12.25 -11.49
C PRO A 80 12.96 -13.27 -10.74
N GLU A 81 13.55 -14.39 -10.31
CA GLU A 81 12.85 -15.39 -9.50
C GLU A 81 12.20 -14.78 -8.24
N GLU A 82 11.15 -15.43 -7.74
CA GLU A 82 10.47 -14.98 -6.53
C GLU A 82 11.46 -14.86 -5.36
N GLY A 83 11.49 -13.71 -4.69
CA GLY A 83 12.45 -13.41 -3.62
C GLY A 83 13.79 -12.84 -4.09
N ALA A 84 14.00 -12.69 -5.41
CA ALA A 84 15.13 -11.98 -6.02
C ALA A 84 14.73 -10.61 -6.62
N TYR A 85 13.50 -10.17 -6.35
CA TYR A 85 13.05 -8.80 -6.64
C TYR A 85 12.14 -8.29 -5.52
N ALA A 86 12.16 -6.98 -5.31
CA ALA A 86 11.28 -6.27 -4.39
C ALA A 86 10.42 -5.28 -5.16
N THR A 87 9.26 -4.93 -4.60
CA THR A 87 8.36 -3.95 -5.21
C THR A 87 7.75 -3.05 -4.14
N GLY A 88 7.50 -1.80 -4.50
CA GLY A 88 6.88 -0.80 -3.63
C GLY A 88 5.97 0.13 -4.42
N ILE A 89 4.89 0.59 -3.80
CA ILE A 89 3.98 1.58 -4.38
C ILE A 89 4.42 2.95 -3.88
N ALA A 90 4.84 3.81 -4.81
CA ALA A 90 5.18 5.20 -4.56
C ALA A 90 3.97 6.11 -4.81
N PHE A 91 3.74 7.03 -3.88
CA PHE A 91 2.78 8.12 -4.04
C PHE A 91 3.57 9.34 -4.51
N LEU A 92 3.51 9.61 -5.81
CA LEU A 92 4.28 10.66 -6.46
C LEU A 92 3.44 11.94 -6.59
N PRO A 93 4.08 13.11 -6.78
CA PRO A 93 3.39 14.34 -7.11
C PRO A 93 2.41 14.19 -8.29
N GLN A 94 1.34 15.00 -8.29
CA GLN A 94 0.37 15.05 -9.40
C GLN A 94 0.98 15.63 -10.68
N SER A 95 1.88 16.61 -10.53
CA SER A 95 2.63 17.21 -11.63
C SER A 95 3.51 16.16 -12.30
N SER A 96 3.31 15.92 -13.59
CA SER A 96 4.08 14.92 -14.36
C SER A 96 5.59 15.20 -14.34
N ARG A 97 5.97 16.49 -14.36
CA ARG A 97 7.36 16.92 -14.23
C ARG A 97 7.92 16.56 -12.86
N ASP A 98 7.21 16.86 -11.79
CA ASP A 98 7.71 16.62 -10.43
C ASP A 98 7.68 15.14 -10.08
N ALA A 99 6.73 14.37 -10.64
CA ALA A 99 6.72 12.92 -10.58
C ALA A 99 7.95 12.32 -11.28
N ALA A 100 8.34 12.83 -12.45
CA ALA A 100 9.54 12.38 -13.15
C ALA A 100 10.83 12.67 -12.34
N LEU A 101 10.91 13.86 -11.73
CA LEU A 101 12.04 14.22 -10.85
C LEU A 101 12.08 13.34 -9.58
N ALA A 102 10.93 13.04 -8.99
CA ALA A 102 10.84 12.15 -7.84
C ALA A 102 11.26 10.71 -8.20
N VAL A 103 10.83 10.22 -9.37
CA VAL A 103 11.27 8.93 -9.91
C VAL A 103 12.79 8.90 -10.07
N GLU A 104 13.39 9.90 -10.73
CA GLU A 104 14.85 9.98 -10.91
C GLU A 104 15.59 9.99 -9.54
N GLY A 105 15.04 10.68 -8.55
CA GLY A 105 15.58 10.69 -7.18
C GLY A 105 15.57 9.30 -6.54
N VAL A 106 14.46 8.56 -6.68
CA VAL A 106 14.36 7.19 -6.18
C VAL A 106 15.32 6.25 -6.92
N GLU A 107 15.43 6.35 -8.25
CA GLU A 107 16.34 5.52 -9.05
C GLU A 107 17.81 5.73 -8.63
N LYS A 108 18.22 6.97 -8.35
CA LYS A 108 19.56 7.25 -7.81
C LYS A 108 19.82 6.59 -6.45
N ILE A 109 18.82 6.52 -5.57
CA ILE A 109 18.95 5.84 -4.27
C ILE A 109 19.06 4.32 -4.49
N VAL A 110 18.26 3.75 -5.39
CA VAL A 110 18.34 2.32 -5.75
C VAL A 110 19.74 1.97 -6.25
N GLU A 111 20.29 2.77 -7.17
CA GLU A 111 21.65 2.59 -7.70
C GLU A 111 22.72 2.74 -6.61
N ALA A 112 22.59 3.74 -5.74
CA ALA A 112 23.53 3.97 -4.63
C ALA A 112 23.55 2.79 -3.64
N GLU A 113 22.42 2.13 -3.43
CA GLU A 113 22.32 0.91 -2.64
C GLU A 113 22.77 -0.37 -3.39
N GLY A 114 23.27 -0.22 -4.62
CA GLY A 114 23.80 -1.32 -5.43
C GLY A 114 22.74 -2.28 -5.95
N LEU A 115 21.50 -1.81 -6.07
CA LEU A 115 20.41 -2.54 -6.72
C LEU A 115 20.14 -1.98 -8.13
N ALA A 116 19.37 -2.72 -8.91
CA ALA A 116 18.96 -2.32 -10.25
C ALA A 116 17.46 -2.04 -10.28
N VAL A 117 17.07 -0.94 -10.93
CA VAL A 117 15.67 -0.66 -11.27
C VAL A 117 15.28 -1.58 -12.42
N LEU A 118 14.31 -2.46 -12.17
CA LEU A 118 13.77 -3.37 -13.19
C LEU A 118 12.71 -2.68 -14.06
N GLY A 119 11.95 -1.78 -13.44
CA GLY A 119 10.96 -0.98 -14.12
C GLY A 119 9.98 -0.31 -13.17
N TRP A 120 9.17 0.57 -13.75
CA TRP A 120 8.03 1.20 -13.10
C TRP A 120 6.76 0.77 -13.80
N ARG A 121 5.72 0.49 -13.01
CA ARG A 121 4.39 0.16 -13.49
C ARG A 121 3.39 1.21 -13.01
N GLU A 122 2.55 1.72 -13.89
CA GLU A 122 1.42 2.54 -13.48
C GLU A 122 0.39 1.66 -12.75
N VAL A 123 -0.06 2.10 -11.58
CA VAL A 123 -1.05 1.35 -10.80
C VAL A 123 -2.44 1.73 -11.33
N PRO A 124 -3.22 0.77 -11.87
CA PRO A 124 -4.57 1.06 -12.32
C PRO A 124 -5.45 1.49 -11.14
N ILE A 125 -6.20 2.57 -11.33
CA ILE A 125 -7.12 3.12 -10.35
C ILE A 125 -8.49 3.38 -10.97
N ASP A 126 -9.52 3.35 -10.13
CA ASP A 126 -10.84 3.91 -10.42
C ASP A 126 -11.13 4.94 -9.32
N ASP A 127 -11.10 6.22 -9.70
CA ASP A 127 -11.30 7.31 -8.78
C ASP A 127 -12.74 7.85 -8.81
N SER A 128 -13.64 7.24 -9.60
CA SER A 128 -14.98 7.77 -9.91
C SER A 128 -15.85 7.99 -8.67
N SER A 129 -15.62 7.22 -7.59
CA SER A 129 -16.36 7.32 -6.33
C SER A 129 -15.74 8.28 -5.30
N LEU A 130 -14.52 8.79 -5.51
CA LEU A 130 -13.83 9.60 -4.50
C LEU A 130 -14.47 10.98 -4.31
N GLY A 131 -14.55 11.42 -3.04
CA GLY A 131 -14.92 12.80 -2.70
C GLY A 131 -13.94 13.82 -3.25
N ALA A 132 -14.39 15.06 -3.43
CA ALA A 132 -13.61 16.10 -4.09
C ALA A 132 -12.30 16.39 -3.34
N LEU A 133 -12.32 16.39 -2.00
CA LEU A 133 -11.13 16.63 -1.19
C LEU A 133 -10.10 15.50 -1.34
N ALA A 134 -10.55 14.24 -1.35
CA ALA A 134 -9.66 13.10 -1.54
C ALA A 134 -9.07 13.06 -2.95
N ARG A 135 -9.87 13.41 -3.96
CA ARG A 135 -9.43 13.52 -5.36
C ARG A 135 -8.41 14.63 -5.56
N ASP A 136 -8.65 15.80 -4.99
CA ASP A 136 -7.73 16.95 -5.08
C ASP A 136 -6.37 16.64 -4.45
N ALA A 137 -6.34 15.87 -3.36
CA ALA A 137 -5.11 15.40 -2.71
C ALA A 137 -4.54 14.10 -3.31
N MET A 138 -5.18 13.49 -4.32
CA MET A 138 -4.80 12.16 -4.83
C MET A 138 -3.44 12.22 -5.54
N PRO A 139 -2.45 11.39 -5.17
CA PRO A 139 -1.14 11.36 -5.82
C PRO A 139 -1.19 10.61 -7.16
N THR A 140 -0.09 10.67 -7.90
CA THR A 140 0.18 9.72 -8.99
C THR A 140 0.73 8.43 -8.39
N PHE A 141 0.08 7.30 -8.65
CA PHE A 141 0.52 6.00 -8.13
C PHE A 141 1.42 5.29 -9.14
N ARG A 142 2.66 4.99 -8.75
CA ARG A 142 3.54 4.12 -9.53
C ARG A 142 4.13 3.04 -8.65
N GLN A 143 4.28 1.85 -9.21
CA GLN A 143 4.86 0.71 -8.55
C GLN A 143 6.28 0.48 -9.08
N LEU A 144 7.27 0.65 -8.21
CA LEU A 144 8.68 0.40 -8.48
C LEU A 144 8.98 -1.10 -8.34
N PHE A 145 9.88 -1.61 -9.17
CA PHE A 145 10.44 -2.95 -9.08
C PHE A 145 11.96 -2.85 -9.09
N VAL A 146 12.61 -3.49 -8.11
CA VAL A 146 14.07 -3.51 -7.97
C VAL A 146 14.58 -4.93 -7.83
N GLY A 147 15.78 -5.19 -8.35
CA GLY A 147 16.48 -6.47 -8.27
C GLY A 147 17.97 -6.28 -8.03
N GLY A 148 18.73 -7.37 -8.09
CA GLY A 148 20.19 -7.35 -7.87
C GLY A 148 20.64 -7.87 -6.50
N ALA A 149 19.70 -8.30 -5.66
CA ALA A 149 19.95 -9.06 -4.43
C ALA A 149 18.81 -10.06 -4.21
N SER A 150 18.92 -10.92 -3.20
CA SER A 150 17.85 -11.87 -2.84
C SER A 150 17.67 -12.05 -1.33
N GLY A 151 16.51 -12.56 -0.93
CA GLY A 151 16.20 -12.89 0.46
C GLY A 151 16.39 -11.72 1.42
N MET A 152 17.01 -11.98 2.58
CA MET A 152 17.18 -10.97 3.64
C MET A 152 18.09 -9.80 3.25
N GLU A 153 19.01 -9.99 2.30
CA GLU A 153 19.85 -8.89 1.82
C GLU A 153 19.01 -7.89 1.03
N LEU A 154 18.17 -8.40 0.13
CA LEU A 154 17.24 -7.59 -0.66
C LEU A 154 16.28 -6.81 0.26
N GLU A 155 15.69 -7.48 1.25
CA GLU A 155 14.80 -6.83 2.23
C GLU A 155 15.48 -5.66 2.97
N ARG A 156 16.75 -5.85 3.39
CA ARG A 156 17.50 -4.80 4.09
C ARG A 156 17.82 -3.61 3.19
N LYS A 157 18.24 -3.86 1.94
CA LYS A 157 18.51 -2.80 0.97
C LYS A 157 17.23 -2.06 0.58
N ALA A 158 16.14 -2.79 0.34
CA ALA A 158 14.82 -2.21 0.05
C ALA A 158 14.31 -1.33 1.21
N PHE A 159 14.60 -1.68 2.45
CA PHE A 159 14.28 -0.85 3.62
C PHE A 159 15.04 0.49 3.62
N VAL A 160 16.29 0.51 3.17
CA VAL A 160 17.09 1.76 3.09
C VAL A 160 16.63 2.65 1.93
N ILE A 161 16.14 2.05 0.84
CA ILE A 161 15.61 2.79 -0.32
C ILE A 161 14.31 3.55 0.03
N ARG A 162 13.51 3.02 0.96
CA ARG A 162 12.20 3.56 1.35
C ARG A 162 12.31 4.78 2.26
#